data_AF-A0A5E7YYC4-F1
#
_entry.id   AF-A0A5E7YYC4-F1
#
_cell.length_a   1.000
_cell.length_b   1.000
_cell.length_c   1.000
_cell.angle_alpha   90.00
_cell.angle_beta   90.00
_cell.angle_gamma   90.00
#
_symmetry.space_group_name_H-M   'P 1'
#
loop_
_entity.id
_entity.type
_entity.pdbx_description
1 polymer ?
#
loop_
_entity_poly.entity_id
_entity_poly.type
_entity_poly.pdbx_seq_one_letter_code
_entity_poly.pdbx_strand_id
1 'polypeptide(L)'
;MQAGPAPQRTREGDKMTDVIERDEVGVKLADHGLCTAYQLQNELTHIGPRECASLPKPWNLPSRLLQSPVSMAASFNGQPRRLGVRHPLLAQHPFVQQIEGALGFQLEPCGIPNRSGIRCDYGQWHHAVDLVSAGHWRDLIETRNLTSADHIAGAVAYGLDYSNHESSRKGHITTAEARTIMAAIEADEPADAMALLRIFAAPVLSNQGESKKGWPINTRFDADRNARAWGRIIGIERGWFDYDRSGHLQWAESGRVRYAAGDAPSYTETSGQAAFAF
;
A
#
# COMPACT_ATOMS: atom_id res chain seq x y z
N MET A 1 76.43 4.78 -3.79
CA MET A 1 74.96 4.75 -3.65
C MET A 1 74.36 5.57 -4.79
N GLN A 2 73.89 4.92 -5.84
CA GLN A 2 73.01 5.48 -6.86
C GLN A 2 71.91 4.44 -7.11
N ALA A 3 70.65 4.87 -7.01
CA ALA A 3 69.48 4.02 -7.13
C ALA A 3 69.27 3.65 -8.60
N GLY A 4 69.23 2.34 -8.89
CA GLY A 4 68.79 1.82 -10.20
C GLY A 4 67.27 1.90 -10.33
N PRO A 5 66.73 2.12 -11.55
CA PRO A 5 65.30 2.27 -11.75
C PRO A 5 64.57 0.94 -11.57
N ALA A 6 63.39 1.00 -10.94
CA ALA A 6 62.51 -0.14 -10.71
C ALA A 6 61.98 -0.74 -12.03
N PRO A 7 61.78 -2.06 -12.11
CA PRO A 7 61.26 -2.70 -13.32
C PRO A 7 59.82 -2.30 -13.58
N GLN A 8 59.56 -1.85 -14.81
CA GLN A 8 58.22 -1.62 -15.35
C GLN A 8 57.47 -2.96 -15.38
N ARG A 9 56.39 -3.09 -14.60
CA ARG A 9 55.41 -4.15 -14.79
C ARG A 9 54.63 -3.85 -16.06
N THR A 10 54.91 -4.61 -17.11
CA THR A 10 54.02 -4.75 -18.26
C THR A 10 52.67 -5.26 -17.76
N ARG A 11 51.62 -4.45 -17.93
CA ARG A 11 50.23 -4.93 -17.83
C ARG A 11 49.95 -5.76 -19.07
N GLU A 12 50.34 -7.03 -19.02
CA GLU A 12 49.81 -8.03 -19.94
C GLU A 12 48.34 -8.30 -19.62
N GLY A 13 47.60 -8.56 -20.69
CA GLY A 13 46.16 -8.53 -20.73
C GLY A 13 45.50 -9.48 -19.75
N ASP A 14 44.51 -8.96 -19.06
CA ASP A 14 43.32 -9.75 -18.79
C ASP A 14 42.15 -8.97 -19.37
N LYS A 15 41.89 -9.20 -20.66
CA LYS A 15 40.58 -8.87 -21.22
C LYS A 15 39.63 -9.86 -20.57
N MET A 16 39.13 -9.50 -19.40
CA MET A 16 37.91 -10.07 -18.84
C MET A 16 36.84 -9.81 -19.90
N THR A 17 36.71 -10.79 -20.78
CA THR A 17 35.56 -10.92 -21.67
C THR A 17 34.46 -11.29 -20.70
N ASP A 18 33.82 -10.27 -20.13
CA ASP A 18 32.50 -10.42 -19.56
C ASP A 18 31.67 -11.00 -20.70
N VAL A 19 31.53 -12.33 -20.69
CA VAL A 19 30.47 -13.00 -21.40
C VAL A 19 29.23 -12.46 -20.71
N ILE A 20 28.67 -11.39 -21.27
CA ILE A 20 27.32 -10.96 -20.96
C ILE A 20 26.46 -12.15 -21.41
N GLU A 21 26.17 -13.06 -20.48
CA GLU A 21 25.16 -14.07 -20.71
C GLU A 21 23.92 -13.35 -21.22
N ARG A 22 23.51 -13.72 -22.43
CA ARG A 22 22.39 -13.09 -23.12
C ARG A 22 21.18 -13.27 -22.22
N ASP A 23 20.46 -12.18 -21.91
CA ASP A 23 19.22 -12.21 -21.12
C ASP A 23 18.11 -12.92 -21.90
N GLU A 24 18.17 -14.25 -21.98
CA GLU A 24 17.25 -15.07 -22.77
C GLU A 24 15.80 -14.90 -22.32
N VAL A 25 15.58 -14.72 -21.02
CA VAL A 25 14.26 -14.44 -20.45
C VAL A 25 13.75 -13.08 -20.96
N GLY A 26 14.58 -12.04 -20.89
CA GLY A 26 14.24 -10.72 -21.42
C GLY A 26 13.95 -10.73 -22.91
N VAL A 27 14.72 -11.46 -23.70
CA VAL A 27 14.51 -11.65 -25.15
C VAL A 27 13.16 -12.31 -25.42
N LYS A 28 12.85 -13.44 -24.77
CA LYS A 28 11.55 -14.11 -24.93
C LYS A 28 10.38 -13.22 -24.53
N LEU A 29 10.49 -12.48 -23.43
CA LEU A 29 9.44 -11.54 -23.01
C LEU A 29 9.19 -10.44 -24.06
N ALA A 30 10.25 -9.94 -24.70
CA ALA A 30 10.13 -8.96 -25.77
C ALA A 30 9.53 -9.56 -27.05
N ASP A 31 10.03 -10.73 -27.48
CA ASP A 31 9.59 -11.43 -28.70
C ASP A 31 8.10 -11.80 -28.65
N HIS A 32 7.61 -12.17 -27.46
CA HIS A 32 6.19 -12.46 -27.23
C HIS A 32 5.34 -11.21 -26.94
N GLY A 33 5.94 -10.01 -26.95
CA GLY A 33 5.23 -8.74 -26.72
C GLY A 33 4.79 -8.50 -25.27
N LEU A 34 5.26 -9.31 -24.33
CA LEU A 34 4.88 -9.33 -22.90
C LEU A 34 5.56 -8.21 -22.09
N CYS A 35 6.70 -7.71 -22.56
CA CYS A 35 7.41 -6.58 -21.95
C CYS A 35 7.86 -5.57 -23.02
N THR A 36 7.95 -4.30 -22.61
CA THR A 36 8.61 -3.25 -23.40
C THR A 36 10.11 -3.22 -23.11
N ALA A 37 10.90 -2.67 -24.05
CA ALA A 37 12.33 -2.45 -23.85
C ALA A 37 12.61 -1.59 -22.59
N TYR A 38 11.77 -0.59 -22.33
CA TYR A 38 11.85 0.24 -21.12
C TYR A 38 11.63 -0.55 -19.83
N GLN A 39 10.66 -1.47 -19.80
CA GLN A 39 10.44 -2.32 -18.63
C GLN A 39 11.60 -3.28 -18.37
N LEU A 40 12.27 -3.77 -19.43
CA LEU A 40 13.42 -4.66 -19.32
C LEU A 40 14.68 -3.95 -18.81
N GLN A 41 14.85 -2.66 -19.08
CA GLN A 41 16.00 -1.86 -18.67
C GLN A 41 15.96 -1.43 -17.19
N ASN A 42 14.78 -1.42 -16.57
CA ASN A 42 14.64 -1.01 -15.18
C ASN A 42 14.95 -2.17 -14.22
N GLU A 43 15.70 -1.86 -13.15
CA GLU A 43 16.25 -2.85 -12.22
C GLU A 43 15.20 -3.53 -11.34
N LEU A 44 14.05 -2.87 -11.15
CA LEU A 44 12.87 -3.38 -10.47
C LEU A 44 11.62 -2.91 -11.20
N THR A 45 10.95 -3.83 -11.88
CA THR A 45 9.69 -3.56 -12.56
C THR A 45 8.64 -4.58 -12.14
N HIS A 46 7.45 -4.08 -11.88
CA HIS A 46 6.25 -4.90 -11.93
C HIS A 46 5.72 -4.83 -13.35
N ILE A 47 5.38 -5.97 -13.93
CA ILE A 47 4.87 -6.06 -15.29
C ILE A 47 3.47 -6.65 -15.27
N GLY A 48 2.68 -6.28 -16.28
CA GLY A 48 1.30 -6.69 -16.40
C GLY A 48 0.78 -6.56 -17.83
N PRO A 49 -0.47 -6.98 -18.06
CA PRO A 49 -1.09 -6.94 -19.37
C PRO A 49 -1.22 -5.49 -19.87
N ARG A 50 -1.04 -5.29 -21.18
CA ARG A 50 -1.24 -3.96 -21.81
C ARG A 50 -2.69 -3.49 -21.71
N GLU A 51 -3.63 -4.43 -21.80
CA GLU A 51 -5.08 -4.17 -21.78
C GLU A 51 -5.73 -4.84 -20.57
N CYS A 52 -5.51 -4.32 -19.36
CA CYS A 52 -6.08 -4.93 -18.15
C CYS A 52 -7.62 -4.95 -18.17
N ALA A 53 -8.25 -3.92 -18.77
CA ALA A 53 -9.70 -3.77 -18.80
C ALA A 53 -10.44 -4.86 -19.60
N SER A 54 -9.76 -5.57 -20.51
CA SER A 54 -10.36 -6.64 -21.30
C SER A 54 -10.34 -8.01 -20.60
N LEU A 55 -9.68 -8.11 -19.44
CA LEU A 55 -9.66 -9.35 -18.66
C LEU A 55 -11.01 -9.60 -17.95
N PRO A 56 -11.36 -10.86 -17.66
CA PRO A 56 -12.53 -11.15 -16.82
C PRO A 56 -12.26 -10.74 -15.37
N LYS A 57 -13.33 -10.45 -14.61
CA LYS A 57 -13.23 -10.30 -13.15
C LYS A 57 -12.63 -11.57 -12.52
N PRO A 58 -11.81 -11.44 -11.46
CA PRO A 58 -11.43 -10.20 -10.79
C PRO A 58 -10.27 -9.44 -11.47
N TRP A 59 -9.66 -9.98 -12.52
CA TRP A 59 -8.38 -9.50 -13.05
C TRP A 59 -8.42 -8.10 -13.67
N ASN A 60 -9.59 -7.61 -14.08
CA ASN A 60 -9.77 -6.25 -14.60
C ASN A 60 -9.98 -5.17 -13.53
N LEU A 61 -10.02 -5.54 -12.25
CA LEU A 61 -10.20 -4.56 -11.17
C LEU A 61 -9.03 -3.57 -11.11
N PRO A 62 -9.25 -2.34 -10.61
CA PRO A 62 -8.24 -1.28 -10.61
C PRO A 62 -7.18 -1.45 -9.51
N SER A 63 -6.71 -2.67 -9.27
CA SER A 63 -5.69 -2.98 -8.28
C SER A 63 -4.31 -3.07 -8.93
N ARG A 64 -3.31 -2.36 -8.39
CA ARG A 64 -1.91 -2.48 -8.84
C ARG A 64 -1.32 -3.87 -8.66
N LEU A 65 -1.89 -4.70 -7.78
CA LEU A 65 -1.51 -6.11 -7.67
C LEU A 65 -1.96 -6.92 -8.88
N LEU A 66 -3.17 -6.64 -9.38
CA LEU A 66 -3.78 -7.33 -10.51
C LEU A 66 -3.30 -6.77 -11.85
N GLN A 67 -3.16 -5.45 -11.96
CA GLN A 67 -2.62 -4.78 -13.15
C GLN A 67 -1.13 -5.03 -13.37
N SER A 68 -0.41 -5.53 -12.37
CA SER A 68 1.02 -5.84 -12.49
C SER A 68 1.36 -7.07 -11.64
N PRO A 69 0.93 -8.27 -12.02
CA PRO A 69 0.96 -9.46 -11.17
C PRO A 69 2.34 -10.11 -11.04
N VAL A 70 3.31 -9.71 -11.87
CA VAL A 70 4.66 -10.29 -11.89
C VAL A 70 5.70 -9.26 -11.47
N SER A 71 6.59 -9.67 -10.58
CA SER A 71 7.82 -8.95 -10.24
C SER A 71 8.97 -9.43 -11.11
N MET A 72 9.81 -8.49 -11.54
CA MET A 72 10.98 -8.73 -12.36
C MET A 72 12.23 -8.12 -11.73
N ALA A 73 13.30 -8.91 -11.62
CA ALA A 73 14.61 -8.47 -11.17
C ALA A 73 15.57 -8.56 -12.35
N ALA A 74 16.26 -7.46 -12.64
CA ALA A 74 17.23 -7.41 -13.74
C ALA A 74 18.33 -8.47 -13.59
N SER A 75 18.87 -8.91 -14.74
CA SER A 75 20.10 -9.69 -14.76
C SER A 75 21.24 -8.90 -14.13
N PHE A 76 22.07 -9.56 -13.33
CA PHE A 76 23.18 -8.92 -12.62
C PHE A 76 24.27 -9.95 -12.28
N ASN A 77 25.55 -9.59 -12.43
CA ASN A 77 26.71 -10.46 -12.12
C ASN A 77 26.62 -11.87 -12.72
N GLY A 78 26.26 -11.98 -14.01
CA GLY A 78 26.11 -13.27 -14.68
C GLY A 78 24.95 -14.12 -14.16
N GLN A 79 24.03 -13.56 -13.36
CA GLN A 79 22.77 -14.21 -13.01
C GLN A 79 21.69 -13.84 -14.03
N PRO A 80 20.90 -14.82 -14.51
CA PRO A 80 19.81 -14.55 -15.42
C PRO A 80 18.71 -13.73 -14.73
N ARG A 81 17.93 -13.00 -15.53
CA ARG A 81 16.74 -12.29 -15.06
C ARG A 81 15.80 -13.26 -14.36
N ARG A 82 15.30 -12.85 -13.19
CA ARG A 82 14.35 -13.64 -12.40
C ARG A 82 12.96 -13.02 -12.46
N LEU A 83 11.96 -13.89 -12.41
CA LEU A 83 10.55 -13.55 -12.42
C LEU A 83 9.85 -14.27 -11.28
N GLY A 84 8.86 -13.61 -10.67
CA GLY A 84 8.02 -14.23 -9.66
C GLY A 84 6.64 -13.59 -9.61
N VAL A 85 5.63 -14.35 -9.23
CA VAL A 85 4.30 -13.82 -9.00
C VAL A 85 4.28 -13.04 -7.69
N ARG A 86 3.58 -11.91 -7.66
CA ARG A 86 3.54 -11.02 -6.48
C ARG A 86 2.66 -11.54 -5.35
N HIS A 87 1.85 -12.56 -5.62
CA HIS A 87 1.04 -13.28 -4.66
C HIS A 87 0.76 -14.70 -5.21
N PRO A 88 0.76 -15.76 -4.39
CA PRO A 88 0.61 -17.14 -4.88
C PRO A 88 -0.65 -17.37 -5.73
N LEU A 89 -1.77 -16.77 -5.34
CA LEU A 89 -3.04 -16.91 -6.08
C LEU A 89 -3.02 -16.26 -7.47
N LEU A 90 -2.02 -15.41 -7.79
CA LEU A 90 -1.86 -14.84 -9.13
C LEU A 90 -1.32 -15.85 -10.14
N ALA A 91 -0.95 -17.07 -9.74
CA ALA A 91 -0.68 -18.15 -10.68
C ALA A 91 -1.87 -18.41 -11.64
N GLN A 92 -3.09 -18.06 -11.24
CA GLN A 92 -4.30 -18.18 -12.06
C GLN A 92 -4.54 -16.96 -12.96
N HIS A 93 -3.72 -15.91 -12.86
CA HIS A 93 -3.89 -14.70 -13.63
C HIS A 93 -3.57 -14.97 -15.12
N PRO A 94 -4.42 -14.59 -16.09
CA PRO A 94 -4.22 -14.91 -17.51
C PRO A 94 -2.86 -14.46 -18.06
N PHE A 95 -2.41 -13.26 -17.68
CA PHE A 95 -1.08 -12.76 -18.05
C PHE A 95 0.08 -13.59 -17.46
N VAL A 96 -0.08 -14.13 -16.25
CA VAL A 96 0.95 -15.01 -15.64
C VAL A 96 1.04 -16.31 -16.43
N GLN A 97 -0.11 -16.93 -16.74
CA GLN A 97 -0.16 -18.15 -17.55
C GLN A 97 0.43 -17.94 -18.95
N GLN A 98 0.22 -16.76 -19.55
CA GLN A 98 0.82 -16.39 -20.82
C GLN A 98 2.35 -16.31 -20.73
N ILE A 99 2.89 -15.73 -19.66
CA ILE A 99 4.34 -15.69 -19.40
C ILE A 99 4.90 -17.10 -19.22
N GLU A 100 4.29 -17.92 -18.37
CA GLU A 100 4.76 -19.28 -18.11
C GLU A 100 4.74 -20.14 -19.37
N GLY A 101 3.69 -20.02 -20.20
CA GLY A 101 3.60 -20.68 -21.50
C GLY A 101 4.67 -20.24 -22.50
N ALA A 102 5.02 -18.95 -22.53
CA ALA A 102 6.07 -18.42 -23.40
C ALA A 102 7.48 -18.83 -22.94
N LEU A 103 7.71 -18.91 -21.62
CA LEU A 103 9.02 -19.22 -21.06
C LEU A 103 9.28 -20.72 -20.90
N GLY A 104 8.22 -21.52 -20.75
CA GLY A 104 8.29 -22.97 -20.55
C GLY A 104 8.58 -23.40 -19.11
N PHE A 105 8.39 -22.50 -18.13
CA PHE A 105 8.56 -22.80 -16.70
C PHE A 105 7.57 -22.00 -15.84
N GLN A 106 7.34 -22.46 -14.61
CA GLN A 106 6.48 -21.78 -13.64
C GLN A 106 7.21 -20.67 -12.89
N LEU A 107 6.54 -19.55 -12.67
CA LEU A 107 7.10 -18.43 -11.94
C LEU A 107 7.18 -18.71 -10.43
N GLU A 108 8.14 -18.07 -9.76
CA GLU A 108 8.31 -18.19 -8.31
C GLU A 108 7.05 -17.72 -7.55
N PRO A 109 6.44 -18.57 -6.70
CA PRO A 109 5.10 -18.33 -6.13
C PRO A 109 5.03 -17.20 -5.08
N CYS A 110 6.17 -16.80 -4.51
CA CYS A 110 6.25 -15.82 -3.42
C CYS A 110 7.09 -14.59 -3.80
N GLY A 111 7.02 -14.21 -5.07
CA GLY A 111 7.81 -13.14 -5.65
C GLY A 111 9.31 -13.43 -5.62
N ILE A 112 10.07 -12.44 -6.09
CA ILE A 112 11.53 -12.46 -6.07
C ILE A 112 12.03 -11.32 -5.17
N PRO A 113 13.06 -11.57 -4.34
CA PRO A 113 13.67 -10.49 -3.58
C PRO A 113 14.36 -9.51 -4.54
N ASN A 114 14.38 -8.23 -4.16
CA ASN A 114 15.20 -7.23 -4.84
C ASN A 114 16.70 -7.46 -4.53
N ARG A 115 17.57 -6.61 -5.08
CA ARG A 115 19.04 -6.68 -4.86
C ARG A 115 19.45 -6.63 -3.38
N SER A 116 18.63 -6.05 -2.51
CA SER A 116 18.86 -5.97 -1.07
C SER A 116 18.27 -7.15 -0.28
N GLY A 117 17.76 -8.19 -0.96
CA GLY A 117 17.14 -9.35 -0.32
C GLY A 117 15.70 -9.12 0.15
N ILE A 118 15.15 -7.93 -0.08
CA ILE A 118 13.82 -7.55 0.40
C ILE A 118 12.76 -8.03 -0.58
N ARG A 119 11.78 -8.78 -0.08
CA ARG A 119 10.57 -9.12 -0.82
C ARG A 119 9.57 -7.97 -0.67
N CYS A 120 9.10 -7.42 -1.78
CA CYS A 120 8.10 -6.37 -1.76
C CYS A 120 6.70 -6.95 -1.46
N ASP A 121 6.34 -7.07 -0.18
CA ASP A 121 4.97 -7.42 0.26
C ASP A 121 3.94 -6.28 0.07
N TYR A 122 4.35 -5.17 -0.56
CA TYR A 122 3.47 -4.04 -0.86
C TYR A 122 2.30 -4.38 -1.79
N GLY A 123 2.30 -5.55 -2.43
CA GLY A 123 1.22 -6.01 -3.29
C GLY A 123 -0.13 -6.09 -2.56
N GLN A 124 -0.14 -6.69 -1.37
CA GLN A 124 -1.36 -6.88 -0.56
C GLN A 124 -1.92 -5.54 -0.06
N TRP A 125 -1.03 -4.64 0.39
CA TRP A 125 -1.38 -3.27 0.79
C TRP A 125 -2.02 -2.50 -0.37
N HIS A 126 -1.35 -2.46 -1.53
CA HIS A 126 -1.85 -1.74 -2.69
C HIS A 126 -3.17 -2.32 -3.17
N HIS A 127 -3.34 -3.64 -3.14
CA HIS A 127 -4.62 -4.25 -3.49
C HIS A 127 -5.77 -3.71 -2.64
N ALA A 128 -5.61 -3.67 -1.32
CA ALA A 128 -6.65 -3.17 -0.43
C ALA A 128 -6.91 -1.66 -0.63
N VAL A 129 -5.86 -0.83 -0.64
CA VAL A 129 -5.99 0.63 -0.79
C VAL A 129 -6.58 1.02 -2.14
N ASP A 130 -6.14 0.39 -3.23
CA ASP A 130 -6.59 0.74 -4.57
C ASP A 130 -8.09 0.45 -4.72
N LEU A 131 -8.57 -0.68 -4.21
CA LEU A 131 -9.99 -1.03 -4.29
C LEU A 131 -10.85 -0.14 -3.38
N VAL A 132 -10.39 0.18 -2.16
CA VAL A 132 -11.11 1.13 -1.29
C VAL A 132 -11.18 2.51 -1.93
N SER A 133 -10.04 3.05 -2.39
CA SER A 133 -9.96 4.41 -2.92
C SER A 133 -10.70 4.59 -4.24
N ALA A 134 -10.77 3.54 -5.07
CA ALA A 134 -11.52 3.53 -6.32
C ALA A 134 -13.03 3.22 -6.16
N GLY A 135 -13.53 3.03 -4.92
CA GLY A 135 -14.95 2.74 -4.67
C GLY A 135 -15.35 1.28 -4.92
N HIS A 136 -14.39 0.39 -5.08
CA HIS A 136 -14.55 -1.05 -5.32
C HIS A 136 -14.46 -1.88 -4.02
N TRP A 137 -14.95 -1.35 -2.90
CA TRP A 137 -14.82 -2.02 -1.60
C TRP A 137 -15.56 -3.36 -1.49
N ARG A 138 -16.61 -3.57 -2.29
CA ARG A 138 -17.29 -4.87 -2.38
C ARG A 138 -16.41 -5.90 -3.09
N ASP A 139 -15.78 -5.50 -4.19
CA ASP A 139 -14.83 -6.35 -4.90
C ASP A 139 -13.64 -6.69 -3.98
N LEU A 140 -13.21 -5.79 -3.10
CA LEU A 140 -12.18 -6.09 -2.08
C LEU A 140 -12.59 -7.23 -1.14
N ILE A 141 -13.86 -7.30 -0.72
CA ILE A 141 -14.36 -8.40 0.12
C ILE A 141 -14.36 -9.72 -0.66
N GLU A 142 -14.76 -9.68 -1.94
CA GLU A 142 -14.77 -10.84 -2.82
C GLU A 142 -13.35 -11.37 -3.08
N THR A 143 -12.37 -10.48 -3.20
CA THR A 143 -10.96 -10.81 -3.46
C THR A 143 -10.08 -10.76 -2.21
N ARG A 144 -10.68 -10.83 -1.01
CA ARG A 144 -9.96 -10.70 0.27
C ARG A 144 -8.87 -11.75 0.48
N ASN A 145 -8.89 -12.86 -0.26
CA ASN A 145 -7.83 -13.88 -0.23
C ASN A 145 -6.50 -13.42 -0.89
N LEU A 146 -6.49 -12.27 -1.58
CA LEU A 146 -5.29 -11.64 -2.16
C LEU A 146 -4.59 -10.67 -1.21
N THR A 147 -5.12 -10.48 0.00
CA THR A 147 -4.60 -9.52 0.96
C THR A 147 -4.85 -10.01 2.39
N SER A 148 -4.04 -9.59 3.35
CA SER A 148 -4.25 -9.94 4.74
C SER A 148 -5.35 -9.08 5.38
N ALA A 149 -6.02 -9.62 6.41
CA ALA A 149 -6.99 -8.87 7.20
C ALA A 149 -6.40 -7.55 7.75
N ASP A 150 -5.14 -7.57 8.18
CA ASP A 150 -4.41 -6.39 8.64
C ASP A 150 -4.25 -5.32 7.53
N HIS A 151 -3.92 -5.72 6.29
CA HIS A 151 -3.87 -4.79 5.16
C HIS A 151 -5.25 -4.22 4.81
N ILE A 152 -6.31 -5.02 4.90
CA ILE A 152 -7.69 -4.54 4.71
C ILE A 152 -8.08 -3.51 5.77
N ALA A 153 -7.81 -3.79 7.06
CA ALA A 153 -8.07 -2.83 8.14
C ALA A 153 -7.29 -1.51 7.93
N GLY A 154 -6.03 -1.60 7.50
CA GLY A 154 -5.25 -0.42 7.15
C GLY A 154 -5.87 0.38 5.99
N ALA A 155 -6.43 -0.30 4.98
CA ALA A 155 -7.09 0.34 3.86
C ALA A 155 -8.42 0.98 4.27
N VAL A 156 -9.15 0.41 5.24
CA VAL A 156 -10.32 1.07 5.85
C VAL A 156 -9.91 2.37 6.52
N ALA A 157 -8.84 2.37 7.33
CA ALA A 157 -8.33 3.58 7.95
C ALA A 157 -7.94 4.63 6.89
N TYR A 158 -7.21 4.23 5.84
CA TYR A 158 -6.85 5.11 4.72
C TYR A 158 -8.09 5.67 4.00
N GLY A 159 -9.09 4.82 3.73
CA GLY A 159 -10.32 5.22 3.04
C GLY A 159 -11.19 6.19 3.83
N LEU A 160 -11.05 6.21 5.16
CA LEU A 160 -11.68 7.20 6.04
C LEU A 160 -10.82 8.45 6.25
N ASP A 161 -9.49 8.35 6.13
CA ASP A 161 -8.60 9.49 6.34
C ASP A 161 -8.65 10.50 5.17
N TYR A 162 -8.96 10.04 3.96
CA TYR A 162 -8.90 10.85 2.74
C TYR A 162 -10.20 10.80 1.93
N SER A 163 -10.58 11.94 1.37
CA SER A 163 -11.70 12.09 0.44
C SER A 163 -11.19 12.24 -0.98
N ASN A 164 -11.98 11.77 -1.96
CA ASN A 164 -11.68 12.03 -3.36
C ASN A 164 -11.86 13.52 -3.68
N HIS A 165 -10.83 14.17 -4.23
CA HIS A 165 -10.85 15.59 -4.60
C HIS A 165 -11.96 15.96 -5.61
N GLU A 166 -12.39 15.00 -6.43
CA GLU A 166 -13.45 15.18 -7.44
C GLU A 166 -14.85 14.91 -6.88
N SER A 167 -14.96 14.56 -5.59
CA SER A 167 -16.22 14.22 -4.94
C SER A 167 -16.49 15.14 -3.75
N SER A 168 -17.76 15.52 -3.57
CA SER A 168 -18.21 16.17 -2.33
C SER A 168 -18.33 15.19 -1.14
N ARG A 169 -18.08 13.91 -1.38
CA ARG A 169 -18.17 12.84 -0.40
C ARG A 169 -17.01 12.95 0.60
N LYS A 170 -17.35 12.80 1.89
CA LYS A 170 -16.38 12.66 2.98
C LYS A 170 -15.88 11.22 3.06
N GLY A 171 -14.58 11.03 2.82
CA GLY A 171 -13.95 9.72 2.76
C GLY A 171 -14.14 9.03 1.40
N HIS A 172 -13.20 8.15 1.03
CA HIS A 172 -13.39 7.20 -0.07
C HIS A 172 -14.50 6.18 0.26
N ILE A 173 -14.69 5.88 1.55
CA ILE A 173 -15.76 5.03 2.07
C ILE A 173 -16.49 5.73 3.23
N THR A 174 -17.73 5.31 3.49
CA THR A 174 -18.50 5.74 4.67
C THR A 174 -18.17 4.86 5.88
N THR A 175 -18.55 5.29 7.09
CA THR A 175 -18.42 4.44 8.29
C THR A 175 -19.26 3.18 8.22
N ALA A 176 -20.44 3.22 7.56
CA ALA A 176 -21.28 2.04 7.36
C ALA A 176 -20.61 0.99 6.44
N GLU A 177 -19.98 1.44 5.35
CA GLU A 177 -19.22 0.55 4.48
C GLU A 177 -17.95 0.05 5.18
N ALA A 178 -17.26 0.91 5.93
CA ALA A 178 -16.12 0.52 6.75
C ALA A 178 -16.49 -0.58 7.75
N ARG A 179 -17.60 -0.45 8.48
CA ARG A 179 -18.14 -1.50 9.37
C ARG A 179 -18.40 -2.81 8.64
N THR A 180 -18.94 -2.74 7.42
CA THR A 180 -19.19 -3.93 6.59
C THR A 180 -17.89 -4.63 6.21
N ILE A 181 -16.86 -3.87 5.84
CA ILE A 181 -15.53 -4.41 5.51
C ILE A 181 -14.87 -5.03 6.75
N MET A 182 -14.91 -4.35 7.90
CA MET A 182 -14.35 -4.85 9.16
C MET A 182 -15.03 -6.16 9.60
N ALA A 183 -16.36 -6.25 9.48
CA ALA A 183 -17.10 -7.48 9.74
C ALA A 183 -16.70 -8.62 8.78
N ALA A 184 -16.46 -8.31 7.50
CA ALA A 184 -16.07 -9.31 6.50
C ALA A 184 -14.67 -9.90 6.71
N ILE A 185 -13.81 -9.22 7.48
CA ILE A 185 -12.50 -9.72 7.91
C ILE A 185 -12.51 -10.25 9.35
N GLU A 186 -13.71 -10.43 9.93
CA GLU A 186 -13.90 -10.94 11.29
C GLU A 186 -13.17 -10.10 12.36
N ALA A 187 -13.03 -8.79 12.11
CA ALA A 187 -12.44 -7.87 13.06
C ALA A 187 -13.52 -7.32 14.00
N ASP A 188 -13.57 -7.86 15.22
CA ASP A 188 -14.56 -7.46 16.22
C ASP A 188 -14.46 -5.97 16.59
N GLU A 189 -15.63 -5.35 16.79
CA GLU A 189 -15.68 -3.98 17.33
C GLU A 189 -15.22 -3.98 18.79
N PRO A 190 -14.26 -3.11 19.17
CA PRO A 190 -13.79 -3.03 20.54
C PRO A 190 -14.92 -2.63 21.51
N ALA A 191 -15.07 -3.39 22.59
CA ALA A 191 -16.10 -3.12 23.61
C ALA A 191 -15.93 -1.76 24.30
N ASP A 192 -14.68 -1.33 24.48
CA ASP A 192 -14.35 -0.03 25.06
C ASP A 192 -13.97 0.98 23.96
N ALA A 193 -15.00 1.65 23.43
CA ALA A 193 -14.87 2.72 22.45
C ALA A 193 -13.98 3.89 22.95
N MET A 194 -13.95 4.15 24.26
CA MET A 194 -13.22 5.27 24.83
C MET A 194 -11.74 4.97 24.98
N ALA A 195 -11.39 3.75 25.44
CA ALA A 195 -10.02 3.28 25.44
C ALA A 195 -9.44 3.30 24.02
N LEU A 196 -10.26 2.92 23.03
CA LEU A 196 -9.85 2.94 21.63
C LEU A 196 -9.53 4.35 21.12
N LEU A 197 -10.30 5.37 21.51
CA LEU A 197 -10.01 6.75 21.09
C LEU A 197 -8.72 7.31 21.71
N ARG A 198 -8.23 6.73 22.80
CA ARG A 198 -6.94 7.12 23.43
C ARG A 198 -5.71 6.57 22.70
N ILE A 199 -5.88 5.71 21.70
CA ILE A 199 -4.77 5.28 20.83
C ILE A 199 -4.27 6.42 19.94
N PHE A 200 -5.09 7.45 19.75
CA PHE A 200 -4.72 8.63 18.99
C PHE A 200 -3.89 9.57 19.87
N ALA A 201 -2.89 10.21 19.26
CA ALA A 201 -2.12 11.25 19.90
C ALA A 201 -3.03 12.43 20.27
N ALA A 202 -2.64 13.16 21.31
CA ALA A 202 -3.36 14.36 21.70
C ALA A 202 -3.52 15.33 20.52
N PRO A 203 -4.66 16.04 20.41
CA PRO A 203 -4.86 17.00 19.34
C PRO A 203 -3.78 18.08 19.40
N VAL A 204 -2.97 18.17 18.35
CA VAL A 204 -1.94 19.21 18.20
C VAL A 204 -2.20 19.95 16.90
N LEU A 205 -2.20 21.28 16.98
CA LEU A 205 -2.32 22.13 15.81
C LEU A 205 -1.07 21.96 14.95
N SER A 206 -1.24 21.47 13.73
CA SER A 206 -0.18 21.43 12.74
C SER A 206 -0.24 22.71 11.90
N ASN A 207 0.85 23.47 11.93
CA ASN A 207 1.06 24.61 11.03
C ASN A 207 1.90 24.12 9.85
N GLN A 208 1.27 23.85 8.71
CA GLN A 208 1.96 23.51 7.46
C GLN A 208 2.15 24.75 6.56
N GLY A 209 2.42 25.90 7.17
CA GLY A 209 2.54 27.21 6.51
C GLY A 209 1.39 28.18 6.83
N GLU A 210 1.50 29.42 6.33
CA GLU A 210 0.64 30.56 6.70
C GLU A 210 -0.87 30.35 6.41
N SER A 211 -1.23 29.41 5.53
CA SER A 211 -2.61 29.18 5.08
C SER A 211 -3.20 27.81 5.39
N LYS A 212 -2.44 26.88 5.97
CA LYS A 212 -2.89 25.50 6.27
C LYS A 212 -2.72 25.15 7.75
N LYS A 213 -3.77 25.45 8.51
CA LYS A 213 -3.95 25.01 9.90
C LYS A 213 -4.85 23.78 9.90
N GLY A 214 -4.38 22.69 10.50
CA GLY A 214 -5.15 21.45 10.63
C GLY A 214 -4.86 20.73 11.93
N TRP A 215 -5.76 19.84 12.33
CA TRP A 215 -5.63 19.03 13.55
C TRP A 215 -5.48 17.55 13.19
N PRO A 216 -4.32 17.13 12.64
CA PRO A 216 -4.16 15.78 12.12
C PRO A 216 -4.41 14.72 13.19
N ILE A 217 -5.00 13.61 12.76
CA ILE A 217 -5.20 12.43 13.60
C ILE A 217 -3.97 11.54 13.46
N ASN A 218 -3.05 11.67 14.41
CA ASN A 218 -1.89 10.79 14.48
C ASN A 218 -2.21 9.63 15.43
N THR A 219 -1.86 8.42 15.04
CA THR A 219 -1.97 7.23 15.91
C THR A 219 -0.67 7.03 16.65
N ARG A 220 -0.72 6.51 17.88
CA ARG A 220 0.49 6.03 18.56
C ARG A 220 1.16 4.93 17.71
N PHE A 221 2.48 4.85 17.82
CA PHE A 221 3.30 3.99 16.97
C PHE A 221 2.92 2.50 17.09
N ASP A 222 2.44 2.08 18.26
CA ASP A 222 2.07 0.72 18.64
C ASP A 222 0.62 0.34 18.33
N ALA A 223 -0.22 1.29 17.88
CA ALA A 223 -1.61 0.98 17.52
C ALA A 223 -1.63 0.07 16.27
N ASP A 224 -2.24 -1.11 16.39
CA ASP A 224 -2.44 -2.03 15.27
C ASP A 224 -3.50 -1.50 14.28
N ARG A 225 -3.56 -2.07 13.06
CA ARG A 225 -4.42 -1.52 12.01
C ARG A 225 -5.92 -1.71 12.27
N ASN A 226 -6.34 -2.73 13.00
CA ASN A 226 -7.74 -2.88 13.41
C ASN A 226 -8.13 -1.77 14.38
N ALA A 227 -7.29 -1.52 15.40
CA ALA A 227 -7.53 -0.44 16.35
C ALA A 227 -7.62 0.92 15.63
N ARG A 228 -6.74 1.16 14.65
CA ARG A 228 -6.75 2.37 13.81
C ARG A 228 -8.04 2.52 13.01
N ALA A 229 -8.52 1.44 12.38
CA ALA A 229 -9.74 1.45 11.59
C ALA A 229 -10.99 1.69 12.45
N TRP A 230 -11.16 0.89 13.51
CA TRP A 230 -12.27 1.04 14.45
C TRP A 230 -12.29 2.39 15.15
N GLY A 231 -11.11 2.90 15.54
CA GLY A 231 -10.99 4.22 16.16
C GLY A 231 -11.49 5.35 15.25
N ARG A 232 -11.27 5.25 13.94
CA ARG A 232 -11.79 6.22 12.95
C ARG A 232 -13.29 6.09 12.76
N ILE A 233 -13.80 4.85 12.63
CA ILE A 233 -15.24 4.58 12.51
C ILE A 233 -15.99 5.22 13.69
N ILE A 234 -15.60 4.84 14.91
CA ILE A 234 -16.22 5.31 16.15
C ILE A 234 -16.01 6.81 16.33
N GLY A 235 -14.81 7.31 16.04
CA GLY A 235 -14.48 8.72 16.19
C GLY A 235 -15.29 9.62 15.26
N ILE A 236 -15.54 9.20 14.01
CA ILE A 236 -16.42 9.92 13.09
C ILE A 236 -17.87 9.85 13.59
N GLU A 237 -18.38 8.67 13.92
CA GLU A 237 -19.78 8.47 14.34
C GLU A 237 -20.14 9.22 15.62
N ARG A 238 -19.17 9.37 16.53
CA ARG A 238 -19.35 10.07 17.80
C ARG A 238 -18.92 11.54 17.77
N GLY A 239 -18.59 12.09 16.60
CA GLY A 239 -18.24 13.50 16.42
C GLY A 239 -16.91 13.92 17.05
N TRP A 240 -15.99 12.98 17.25
CA TRP A 240 -14.61 13.27 17.64
C TRP A 240 -13.77 13.75 16.46
N PHE A 241 -14.07 13.23 15.27
CA PHE A 241 -13.37 13.53 14.04
C PHE A 241 -14.32 14.13 13.00
N ASP A 242 -13.80 15.03 12.17
CA ASP A 242 -14.50 15.55 10.99
C ASP A 242 -13.48 15.85 9.88
N TYR A 243 -13.98 16.04 8.67
CA TYR A 243 -13.16 16.33 7.50
C TYR A 243 -12.94 17.83 7.35
N ASP A 244 -11.70 18.21 7.04
CA ASP A 244 -11.38 19.56 6.63
C ASP A 244 -11.92 19.89 5.23
N ARG A 245 -11.79 21.15 4.80
CA ARG A 245 -12.24 21.59 3.47
C ARG A 245 -11.48 20.93 2.31
N SER A 246 -10.31 20.35 2.60
CA SER A 246 -9.47 19.66 1.62
C SER A 246 -9.78 18.16 1.57
N GLY A 247 -10.74 17.68 2.37
CA GLY A 247 -11.14 16.28 2.42
C GLY A 247 -10.29 15.38 3.31
N HIS A 248 -9.50 15.93 4.24
CA HIS A 248 -8.69 15.17 5.19
C HIS A 248 -9.40 15.03 6.53
N LEU A 249 -9.40 13.83 7.10
CA LEU A 249 -9.91 13.60 8.45
C LEU A 249 -9.00 14.26 9.51
N GLN A 250 -9.61 14.97 10.45
CA GLN A 250 -8.94 15.68 11.52
C GLN A 250 -9.76 15.67 12.81
N TRP A 251 -9.16 16.08 13.93
CA TRP A 251 -9.90 16.30 15.16
C TRP A 251 -10.96 17.38 14.98
N ALA A 252 -12.23 17.03 15.24
CA ALA A 252 -13.32 17.98 15.30
C ALA A 252 -13.17 18.87 16.54
N GLU A 253 -13.79 20.04 16.53
CA GLU A 253 -13.72 20.97 17.67
C GLU A 253 -14.28 20.36 18.95
N SER A 254 -15.45 19.74 18.87
CA SER A 254 -16.06 18.94 19.94
C SER A 254 -15.11 17.85 20.44
N GLY A 255 -14.46 17.12 19.53
CA GLY A 255 -13.48 16.09 19.87
C GLY A 255 -12.29 16.63 20.64
N ARG A 256 -11.78 17.81 20.29
CA ARG A 256 -10.66 18.46 21.00
C ARG A 256 -11.04 18.87 22.41
N VAL A 257 -12.21 19.50 22.57
CA VAL A 257 -12.72 19.92 23.88
C VAL A 257 -12.95 18.69 24.77
N ARG A 258 -13.57 17.65 24.21
CA ARG A 258 -13.81 16.39 24.93
C ARG A 258 -12.50 15.69 25.32
N TYR A 259 -11.50 15.66 24.44
CA TYR A 259 -10.18 15.11 24.77
C TYR A 259 -9.52 15.86 25.94
N ALA A 260 -9.62 17.18 25.96
CA ALA A 260 -9.05 18.02 27.03
C ALA A 260 -9.77 17.82 28.39
N ALA A 261 -11.06 17.47 28.38
CA ALA A 261 -11.82 17.18 29.58
C ALA A 261 -11.41 15.86 30.28
N GLY A 262 -10.70 14.97 29.58
CA GLY A 262 -10.17 13.73 30.15
C GLY A 262 -11.28 12.81 30.68
N ASP A 263 -11.22 12.47 31.97
CA ASP A 263 -12.18 11.57 32.65
C ASP A 263 -13.35 12.34 33.31
N ALA A 264 -13.47 13.65 33.08
CA ALA A 264 -14.55 14.44 33.66
C ALA A 264 -15.93 13.97 33.15
N PRO A 265 -16.98 14.00 33.98
CA PRO A 265 -18.32 13.52 33.60
C PRO A 265 -19.02 14.37 32.55
N SER A 266 -18.60 15.62 32.40
CA SER A 266 -19.16 16.58 31.46
C SER A 266 -18.08 17.52 30.96
N TYR A 267 -18.30 18.07 29.77
CA TYR A 267 -17.52 19.17 29.21
C TYR A 267 -18.44 20.28 28.72
N THR A 268 -17.92 21.50 28.65
CA THR A 268 -18.65 22.64 28.09
C THR A 268 -18.34 22.75 26.61
N GLU A 269 -19.35 22.64 25.77
CA GLU A 269 -19.22 22.88 24.34
C GLU A 269 -18.90 24.35 24.03
N THR A 270 -18.40 24.64 22.84
CA THR A 270 -18.17 26.01 22.37
C THR A 270 -19.45 26.86 22.39
N SER A 271 -20.62 26.22 22.30
CA SER A 271 -21.95 26.83 22.44
C SER A 271 -22.28 27.31 23.87
N GLY A 272 -21.46 26.96 24.86
CA GLY A 272 -21.70 27.21 26.28
C GLY A 272 -22.61 26.18 26.96
N GLN A 273 -23.07 25.16 26.24
CA GLN A 273 -23.89 24.08 26.80
C GLN A 273 -23.03 22.99 27.46
N ALA A 274 -23.52 22.43 28.56
CA ALA A 274 -22.92 21.27 29.20
C ALA A 274 -23.32 20.00 28.44
N ALA A 275 -22.34 19.18 28.07
CA ALA A 275 -22.53 17.89 27.42
C ALA A 275 -21.86 16.77 28.21
N PHE A 276 -22.40 15.55 28.14
CA PHE A 276 -21.78 14.38 28.75
C PHE A 276 -20.54 13.94 27.98
N ALA A 277 -19.49 13.60 28.71
CA ALA A 277 -18.22 13.15 28.13
C ALA A 277 -18.26 11.71 27.59
N PHE A 278 -19.37 10.99 27.79
CA PHE A 278 -19.53 9.56 27.52
C PHE A 278 -20.71 9.27 26.58
#